data_AF-A0A6P4AHL1-F1
#
_entry.id   AF-A0A6P4AHL1-F1
#
_cell.length_a   1.000
_cell.length_b   1.000
_cell.length_c   1.000
_cell.angle_alpha   90.00
_cell.angle_beta   90.00
_cell.angle_gamma   90.00
#
_symmetry.space_group_name_H-M   'P 1'
#
loop_
_entity.id
_entity.type
_entity.pdbx_description
1 polymer ?
#
loop_
_entity_poly.entity_id
_entity_poly.type
_entity_poly.pdbx_seq_one_letter_code
_entity_poly.pdbx_strand_id
1 'polypeptide(L)'
;MLSSELLGEIDVLVDHVERTCDAPGNLNLQRNNLVYEVVTMVGEDYRLVQRELFVRLKEIEDRMESLSSSELTRLLSALKRLEECREKLVALFVNRRKNVVFWDLIRQMTTKLVEMKEKREQKKLEWKKSTNESNGFWNPFVESGPTVSVSV
;
A
#
# COMPACT_ATOMS: atom_id res chain seq x y z
N MET A 1 -15.25 -13.33 2.48
CA MET A 1 -13.80 -13.42 2.22
C MET A 1 -13.02 -12.72 3.32
N LEU A 2 -11.95 -13.32 3.83
CA LEU A 2 -11.08 -12.70 4.83
C LEU A 2 -10.25 -11.57 4.21
N SER A 3 -9.80 -10.60 5.02
CA SER A 3 -9.02 -9.45 4.51
C SER A 3 -7.66 -9.93 3.97
N SER A 4 -7.10 -10.95 4.59
CA SER A 4 -5.86 -11.61 4.17
C SER A 4 -5.98 -12.32 2.82
N GLU A 5 -7.11 -12.98 2.55
CA GLU A 5 -7.43 -13.61 1.27
C GLU A 5 -7.56 -12.53 0.18
N LEU A 6 -8.27 -11.44 0.47
CA LEU A 6 -8.44 -10.31 -0.45
C LEU A 6 -7.11 -9.67 -0.84
N LEU A 7 -6.21 -9.51 0.13
CA LEU A 7 -4.85 -9.04 -0.15
C LEU A 7 -4.06 -10.06 -0.99
N GLY A 8 -4.29 -11.36 -0.80
CA GLY A 8 -3.72 -12.42 -1.65
C GLY A 8 -4.15 -12.29 -3.10
N GLU A 9 -5.44 -12.08 -3.34
CA GLU A 9 -5.96 -11.90 -4.68
C GLU A 9 -5.45 -10.62 -5.34
N ILE A 10 -5.39 -9.51 -4.57
CA ILE A 10 -4.81 -8.26 -5.05
C ILE A 10 -3.36 -8.51 -5.48
N ASP A 11 -2.54 -9.15 -4.66
CA ASP A 11 -1.15 -9.45 -5.00
C ASP A 11 -1.03 -10.27 -6.30
N VAL A 12 -1.83 -11.33 -6.45
CA VAL A 12 -1.83 -12.16 -7.68
C VAL A 12 -2.18 -11.34 -8.92
N LEU A 13 -3.17 -10.45 -8.80
CA LEU A 13 -3.55 -9.57 -9.90
C LEU A 13 -2.47 -8.52 -10.20
N VAL A 14 -1.81 -7.96 -9.18
CA VAL A 14 -0.66 -7.07 -9.35
C VAL A 14 0.49 -7.79 -10.06
N ASP A 15 0.81 -9.02 -9.64
CA ASP A 15 1.86 -9.82 -10.28
C ASP A 15 1.55 -10.11 -11.75
N HIS A 16 0.27 -10.27 -12.11
CA HIS A 16 -0.13 -10.41 -13.52
C HIS A 16 0.13 -9.13 -14.31
N VAL A 17 -0.19 -7.96 -13.73
CA VAL A 17 0.07 -6.66 -14.35
C VAL A 17 1.57 -6.44 -14.54
N GLU A 18 2.40 -6.75 -13.55
CA GLU A 18 3.87 -6.65 -13.67
C GLU A 18 4.41 -7.51 -14.81
N ARG A 19 4.01 -8.79 -14.88
CA ARG A 19 4.43 -9.68 -15.98
C ARG A 19 4.01 -9.16 -17.35
N THR A 20 2.85 -8.51 -17.43
CA THR A 20 2.40 -7.84 -18.66
C THR A 20 3.32 -6.67 -19.03
N CYS A 21 3.83 -5.95 -18.04
CA CYS A 21 4.72 -4.79 -18.22
C CYS A 21 6.16 -5.16 -18.60
N ASP A 22 6.58 -6.39 -18.33
CA ASP A 22 7.90 -6.91 -18.69
C ASP A 22 8.04 -7.21 -20.19
N ALA A 23 6.97 -7.02 -20.97
CA ALA A 23 7.04 -7.10 -22.42
C ALA A 23 8.10 -6.14 -22.97
N PRO A 24 8.96 -6.58 -23.92
CA PRO A 24 10.05 -5.76 -24.44
C PRO A 24 9.49 -4.48 -25.05
N GLY A 25 9.88 -3.33 -24.49
CA GLY A 25 9.36 -1.98 -24.78
C GLY A 25 9.67 -1.43 -26.18
N ASN A 26 9.93 -2.29 -27.16
CA ASN A 26 10.21 -1.86 -28.52
C ASN A 26 8.89 -1.48 -29.20
N LEU A 27 8.73 -0.19 -29.54
CA LEU A 27 7.63 0.34 -30.36
C LEU A 27 7.46 -0.36 -31.73
N ASN A 28 8.39 -1.25 -32.10
CA ASN A 28 8.34 -2.09 -33.30
C ASN A 28 7.49 -3.36 -33.14
N LEU A 29 6.90 -3.64 -31.96
CA LEU A 29 6.00 -4.79 -31.76
C LEU A 29 4.84 -4.80 -32.78
N GLN A 30 4.43 -3.63 -33.28
CA GLN A 30 3.33 -3.48 -34.24
C GLN A 30 3.74 -3.78 -35.70
N ARG A 31 5.02 -4.02 -36.00
CA ARG A 31 5.47 -4.36 -37.37
C ARG A 31 5.30 -5.84 -37.72
N ASN A 32 5.14 -6.69 -36.71
CA ASN A 32 4.89 -8.11 -36.89
C ASN A 32 3.45 -8.41 -36.49
N ASN A 33 2.66 -8.94 -37.43
CA ASN A 33 1.23 -9.20 -37.22
C ASN A 33 0.97 -10.17 -36.06
N LEU A 34 1.78 -11.23 -35.92
CA LEU A 34 1.64 -12.18 -34.81
C LEU A 34 1.88 -11.49 -33.46
N VAL A 35 2.92 -10.67 -33.38
CA VAL A 35 3.23 -9.91 -32.16
C VAL A 35 2.11 -8.91 -31.84
N TYR A 36 1.57 -8.24 -32.85
CA TYR A 36 0.43 -7.33 -32.69
C TYR A 36 -0.83 -8.05 -32.15
N GLU A 37 -1.14 -9.23 -32.68
CA GLU A 37 -2.28 -10.04 -32.24
C GLU A 37 -2.08 -10.51 -30.80
N VAL A 38 -0.88 -11.00 -30.45
CA VAL A 38 -0.54 -11.38 -29.07
C VAL A 38 -0.69 -10.21 -28.11
N VAL A 39 -0.13 -9.03 -28.44
CA VAL A 39 -0.28 -7.83 -27.61
C VAL A 39 -1.75 -7.40 -27.49
N THR A 40 -2.54 -7.59 -28.53
CA THR A 40 -3.99 -7.31 -28.49
C THR A 40 -4.71 -8.25 -27.53
N MET A 41 -4.45 -9.56 -27.59
CA MET A 41 -5.02 -10.56 -26.67
C MET A 41 -4.62 -10.28 -25.22
N VAL A 42 -3.33 -10.03 -24.96
CA VAL A 42 -2.84 -9.65 -23.63
C VAL A 42 -3.51 -8.35 -23.13
N GLY A 43 -3.78 -7.41 -24.04
CA GLY A 43 -4.52 -6.19 -23.71
C GLY A 43 -5.99 -6.42 -23.33
N GLU A 44 -6.61 -7.50 -23.81
CA GLU A 44 -7.96 -7.92 -23.40
C GLU A 44 -7.94 -8.56 -22.02
N ASP A 45 -6.98 -9.46 -21.77
CA ASP A 45 -6.76 -10.05 -20.45
C ASP A 45 -6.46 -8.98 -19.39
N TYR A 46 -5.59 -8.02 -19.71
CA TYR A 46 -5.27 -6.90 -18.83
C TYR A 46 -6.51 -6.06 -18.49
N ARG A 47 -7.47 -5.89 -19.41
CA ARG A 47 -8.73 -5.17 -19.11
C ARG A 47 -9.59 -5.94 -18.12
N LEU A 48 -9.62 -7.27 -18.19
CA LEU A 48 -10.32 -8.10 -17.22
C LEU A 48 -9.66 -8.02 -15.85
N VAL A 49 -8.33 -8.13 -15.80
CA VAL A 49 -7.54 -7.99 -14.56
C VAL A 49 -7.70 -6.60 -13.94
N GLN A 50 -7.74 -5.54 -14.76
CA GLN A 50 -7.98 -4.19 -14.27
C GLN A 50 -9.37 -4.04 -13.63
N ARG A 51 -10.42 -4.65 -14.24
CA ARG A 51 -11.76 -4.64 -13.65
C ARG A 51 -11.79 -5.39 -12.33
N GLU A 52 -11.13 -6.53 -12.27
CA GLU A 52 -11.05 -7.33 -11.04
C GLU A 52 -10.31 -6.58 -9.94
N LEU A 53 -9.15 -5.98 -10.26
CA LEU A 53 -8.42 -5.11 -9.35
C LEU A 53 -9.31 -3.99 -8.84
N PHE A 54 -10.06 -3.32 -9.71
CA PHE A 54 -10.95 -2.24 -9.30
C PHE A 54 -11.98 -2.71 -8.26
N VAL A 55 -12.61 -3.88 -8.49
CA VAL A 55 -13.58 -4.46 -7.54
C VAL A 55 -12.91 -4.79 -6.21
N ARG A 56 -11.77 -5.48 -6.24
CA ARG A 56 -11.05 -5.91 -5.04
C ARG A 56 -10.49 -4.74 -4.24
N LEU A 57 -10.03 -3.70 -4.92
CA LEU A 57 -9.59 -2.44 -4.32
C LEU A 57 -10.75 -1.69 -3.65
N LYS A 58 -11.94 -1.71 -4.24
CA LYS A 58 -13.12 -1.14 -3.58
C LYS A 58 -13.54 -1.92 -2.34
N GLU A 59 -13.53 -3.25 -2.41
CA GLU A 59 -13.84 -4.07 -1.25
C GLU A 59 -12.83 -3.87 -0.09
N ILE A 60 -11.52 -3.80 -0.39
CA ILE A 60 -10.51 -3.59 0.66
C ILE A 60 -10.54 -2.15 1.19
N GLU A 61 -10.97 -1.17 0.38
CA GLU A 61 -11.16 0.23 0.80
C GLU A 61 -12.19 0.34 1.93
N ASP A 62 -13.31 -0.36 1.83
CA ASP A 62 -14.37 -0.38 2.84
C ASP A 62 -13.91 -1.02 4.16
N ARG A 63 -12.89 -1.89 4.08
CA ARG A 63 -12.36 -2.68 5.20
C ARG A 63 -11.04 -2.12 5.75
N MET A 64 -10.52 -1.05 5.14
CA MET A 64 -9.16 -0.58 5.32
C MET A 64 -8.83 -0.23 6.78
N GLU A 65 -9.79 0.33 7.52
CA GLU A 65 -9.60 0.71 8.93
C GLU A 65 -9.31 -0.47 9.86
N SER A 66 -9.85 -1.65 9.51
CA SER A 66 -9.68 -2.88 10.28
C SER A 66 -8.36 -3.62 10.03
N LEU A 67 -7.61 -3.22 9.00
CA LEU A 67 -6.36 -3.88 8.63
C LEU A 67 -5.28 -3.68 9.69
N SER A 68 -4.50 -4.72 9.95
CA SER A 68 -3.29 -4.64 10.77
C SER A 68 -2.20 -3.80 10.09
N SER A 69 -1.16 -3.39 10.84
CA SER A 69 -0.06 -2.59 10.27
C SER A 69 0.76 -3.34 9.20
N SER A 70 0.86 -4.67 9.31
CA SER A 70 1.50 -5.51 8.28
C SER A 70 0.64 -5.57 7.02
N GLU A 71 -0.67 -5.74 7.15
CA GLU A 71 -1.61 -5.74 6.02
C GLU A 71 -1.65 -4.39 5.29
N LEU A 72 -1.66 -3.26 6.02
CA LEU A 72 -1.53 -1.93 5.41
C LEU A 72 -0.23 -1.79 4.63
N THR A 73 0.87 -2.34 5.17
CA THR A 73 2.18 -2.30 4.50
C THR A 73 2.17 -3.12 3.22
N ARG A 74 1.58 -4.31 3.26
CA ARG A 74 1.43 -5.20 2.12
C ARG A 74 0.59 -4.55 1.02
N LEU A 75 -0.57 -3.99 1.36
CA LEU A 75 -1.43 -3.29 0.40
C LEU A 75 -0.72 -2.09 -0.22
N LEU A 76 -0.06 -1.26 0.60
CA LEU A 76 0.70 -0.11 0.09
C LEU A 76 1.83 -0.54 -0.86
N SER A 77 2.50 -1.65 -0.55
CA SER A 77 3.52 -2.22 -1.44
C SER A 77 2.93 -2.66 -2.78
N ALA A 78 1.77 -3.33 -2.77
CA ALA A 78 1.09 -3.77 -3.98
C ALA A 78 0.64 -2.58 -4.85
N LEU A 79 0.12 -1.51 -4.25
CA LEU A 79 -0.29 -0.31 -4.99
C LEU A 79 0.90 0.41 -5.63
N LYS A 80 2.04 0.52 -4.94
CA LYS A 80 3.25 1.12 -5.51
C LYS A 80 3.76 0.36 -6.72
N ARG A 81 3.77 -0.98 -6.63
CA ARG A 81 4.12 -1.87 -7.76
C ARG A 81 3.22 -1.65 -8.98
N LEU A 82 1.91 -1.47 -8.76
CA LEU A 82 0.98 -1.11 -9.83
C LEU A 82 1.27 0.27 -10.44
N GLU A 83 1.61 1.27 -9.62
CA GLU A 83 1.96 2.61 -10.10
C GLU A 83 3.22 2.59 -10.98
N GLU A 84 4.24 1.81 -10.62
CA GLU A 84 5.47 1.61 -11.40
C GLU A 84 5.20 0.99 -12.78
N CYS A 85 4.12 0.22 -12.92
CA CYS A 85 3.68 -0.38 -14.17
C CYS A 85 2.99 0.60 -15.12
N ARG A 86 2.50 1.74 -14.62
CA ARG A 86 1.56 2.62 -15.34
C ARG A 86 2.11 3.11 -16.69
N GLU A 87 3.33 3.62 -16.72
CA GLU A 87 3.93 4.17 -17.94
C GLU A 87 4.19 3.09 -18.99
N LYS A 88 4.66 1.92 -18.54
CA LYS A 88 4.88 0.74 -19.39
C LYS A 88 3.57 0.28 -20.04
N LEU A 89 2.47 0.20 -19.27
CA LEU A 89 1.15 -0.17 -19.79
C LEU A 89 0.61 0.83 -20.81
N VAL A 90 0.82 2.13 -20.56
CA VAL A 90 0.41 3.20 -21.49
C VAL A 90 1.18 3.07 -22.81
N ALA A 91 2.47 2.76 -22.75
CA ALA A 91 3.30 2.52 -23.93
C ALA A 91 2.90 1.25 -24.68
N LEU A 92 2.67 0.14 -23.97
CA LEU A 92 2.30 -1.16 -24.56
C LEU A 92 0.96 -1.13 -25.28
N PHE A 93 -0.04 -0.46 -24.71
CA PHE A 93 -1.41 -0.47 -25.23
C PHE A 93 -1.82 0.79 -25.97
N VAL A 94 -0.84 1.63 -26.38
CA VAL A 94 -0.96 2.85 -27.19
C VAL A 94 -2.39 3.39 -27.25
N ASN A 95 -2.78 4.08 -26.18
CA ASN A 95 -3.99 4.90 -26.13
C ASN A 95 -5.35 4.19 -26.32
N ARG A 96 -5.50 2.90 -25.98
CA ARG A 96 -6.82 2.22 -26.02
C ARG A 96 -7.79 2.55 -24.86
N ARG A 97 -7.76 3.81 -24.38
CA ARG A 97 -8.43 4.44 -23.20
C ARG A 97 -7.54 4.49 -21.96
N LYS A 98 -7.02 5.70 -21.65
CA LYS A 98 -6.47 6.03 -20.33
C LYS A 98 -7.58 5.83 -19.31
N ASN A 99 -7.51 4.78 -18.50
CA ASN A 99 -8.49 4.53 -17.45
C ASN A 99 -8.17 5.43 -16.25
N VAL A 100 -8.45 6.74 -16.41
CA VAL A 100 -8.12 7.78 -15.43
C VAL A 100 -8.71 7.44 -14.06
N VAL A 101 -9.96 6.96 -14.04
CA VAL A 101 -10.67 6.57 -12.81
C VAL A 101 -9.93 5.47 -12.04
N PHE A 102 -9.42 4.45 -12.72
CA PHE A 102 -8.67 3.36 -12.09
C PHE A 102 -7.38 3.88 -11.43
N TRP A 103 -6.60 4.69 -12.16
CA TRP A 103 -5.36 5.25 -11.63
C TRP A 103 -5.58 6.28 -10.54
N ASP A 104 -6.68 7.03 -10.59
CA ASP A 104 -7.07 7.96 -9.53
C ASP A 104 -7.49 7.22 -8.26
N LEU A 105 -8.16 6.06 -8.38
CA LEU A 105 -8.46 5.19 -7.24
C LEU A 105 -7.18 4.72 -6.56
N ILE A 106 -6.21 4.20 -7.33
CA ILE A 106 -4.92 3.75 -6.80
C ILE A 106 -4.22 4.90 -6.05
N ARG A 107 -4.12 6.08 -6.68
CA ARG A 107 -3.49 7.26 -6.06
C ARG A 107 -4.18 7.65 -4.74
N GLN A 108 -5.51 7.71 -4.72
CA GLN A 108 -6.28 8.04 -3.52
C GLN A 108 -6.05 7.03 -2.40
N MET A 109 -6.08 5.74 -2.72
CA MET A 109 -5.84 4.67 -1.75
C MET A 109 -4.40 4.72 -1.21
N THR A 110 -3.40 4.93 -2.07
CA THR A 110 -2.01 5.11 -1.67
C THR A 110 -1.86 6.24 -0.67
N THR A 111 -2.44 7.42 -0.95
CA THR A 111 -2.42 8.57 -0.03
C THR A 111 -3.09 8.23 1.30
N LYS A 112 -4.29 7.65 1.28
CA LYS A 112 -5.03 7.26 2.49
C LYS A 112 -4.24 6.28 3.35
N LEU A 113 -3.57 5.30 2.73
CA LEU A 113 -2.75 4.32 3.44
C LEU A 113 -1.52 4.95 4.10
N VAL A 114 -0.85 5.89 3.44
CA VAL A 114 0.29 6.63 4.01
C VAL A 114 -0.17 7.39 5.24
N GLU A 115 -1.25 8.17 5.14
CA GLU A 115 -1.80 8.91 6.28
C GLU A 115 -2.21 8.00 7.44
N MET A 116 -2.83 6.85 7.16
CA MET A 116 -3.23 5.90 8.19
C MET A 116 -2.02 5.32 8.92
N LYS A 117 -0.92 5.01 8.22
CA LYS A 117 0.31 4.52 8.84
C LYS A 117 0.96 5.60 9.70
N GLU A 118 1.06 6.82 9.20
CA GLU A 118 1.61 7.95 9.96
C GLU A 118 0.81 8.21 11.25
N LYS A 119 -0.52 8.23 11.16
CA LYS A 119 -1.41 8.37 12.34
C LYS A 119 -1.19 7.25 13.36
N ARG A 120 -0.99 6.01 12.93
CA ARG A 120 -0.75 4.87 13.82
C ARG A 120 0.62 4.94 14.50
N GLU A 121 1.66 5.33 13.76
CA GLU A 121 3.00 5.49 14.34
C GLU A 121 3.05 6.67 15.32
N GLN A 122 2.37 7.77 15.03
CA GLN A 122 2.26 8.92 15.93
C GLN A 122 1.59 8.53 17.27
N LYS A 123 0.45 7.84 17.21
CA LYS A 123 -0.24 7.31 18.42
C LYS A 123 0.65 6.36 19.21
N LYS A 124 1.43 5.51 18.54
CA LYS A 124 2.37 4.59 19.17
C LYS A 124 3.51 5.33 19.89
N LEU A 125 3.97 6.45 19.32
CA LEU A 125 4.99 7.30 19.93
C LEU A 125 4.45 8.05 21.16
N GLU A 126 3.23 8.58 21.08
CA GLU A 126 2.53 9.24 22.19
C GLU A 126 2.30 8.27 23.36
N TRP A 127 1.82 7.06 23.08
CA TRP A 127 1.68 6.01 24.08
C TRP A 127 3.01 5.68 24.80
N LYS A 128 4.10 5.55 24.04
CA LYS A 128 5.43 5.29 24.60
C LYS A 128 5.91 6.43 25.50
N LYS A 129 5.68 7.69 25.12
CA LYS A 129 6.03 8.86 25.97
C LYS A 129 5.26 8.85 27.29
N SER A 130 3.93 8.67 27.23
CA SER A 130 3.08 8.60 28.43
C SER A 130 3.46 7.44 29.37
N THR A 131 3.85 6.29 28.81
CA THR A 131 4.32 5.14 29.61
C THR A 131 5.65 5.44 30.30
N ASN A 132 6.59 6.08 29.60
CA ASN A 132 7.88 6.47 30.20
C ASN A 132 7.72 7.54 31.30
N GLU A 133 6.80 8.50 31.13
CA GLU A 133 6.48 9.50 32.15
C GLU A 133 5.85 8.87 33.41
N SER A 134 4.98 7.87 33.22
CA SER A 134 4.35 7.13 34.32
C SER A 134 5.34 6.22 35.07
N ASN A 135 6.33 5.66 34.38
CA ASN A 135 7.42 4.91 35.01
C ASN A 135 8.37 5.80 35.83
N GLY A 136 8.43 7.11 35.56
CA GLY A 136 9.16 8.07 36.40
C GLY A 136 8.46 8.42 37.72
N PHE A 137 7.16 8.11 37.84
CA PHE A 137 6.36 8.38 39.05
C PHE A 137 6.56 7.31 40.15
N TRP A 138 6.99 6.10 39.79
CA TRP A 138 7.29 5.03 40.73
C TRP A 138 8.80 4.90 40.95
N ASN A 139 9.40 5.90 41.60
CA ASN A 139 10.68 5.71 42.30
C ASN A 139 10.38 5.59 43.81
N PRO A 140 10.29 4.38 44.39
CA PRO A 140 10.03 4.19 45.82
C PRO A 140 11.25 4.53 46.71
N PHE A 141 12.39 4.86 46.11
CA PHE A 141 13.64 5.21 46.80
C PHE A 141 13.91 6.73 46.68
N VAL A 142 13.13 7.52 47.39
CA VAL A 142 13.61 8.80 47.95
C VAL A 142 13.66 8.57 49.45
N GLU A 143 14.83 8.10 49.92
CA GLU A 143 15.11 8.01 51.34
C GLU A 143 15.15 9.43 51.92
N SER A 144 14.26 9.65 52.88
CA SER A 144 14.18 10.84 53.70
C SER A 144 15.49 11.02 54.47
N GLY A 145 16.36 11.93 54.02
CA GLY A 145 17.52 12.34 54.79
C GLY A 145 17.06 13.02 56.09
N PRO A 146 17.58 12.64 57.27
CA PRO A 146 17.16 13.25 58.52
C PRO A 146 17.65 14.70 58.59
N THR A 147 16.71 15.61 58.86
CA THR A 147 16.98 16.97 59.31
C THR A 147 17.68 16.91 60.66
N VAL A 148 18.96 17.28 60.73
CA VAL A 148 19.61 17.63 61.98
C VAL A 148 19.78 19.14 62.02
N SER A 149 18.96 19.78 62.85
CA SER A 149 19.09 21.17 63.24
C SER A 149 19.71 21.28 64.64
N VAL A 150 20.88 21.93 64.68
CA VAL A 150 21.22 23.09 65.54
C VAL A 150 21.70 22.86 67.00
N SER A 151 22.91 23.44 67.24
CA SER A 151 23.48 24.12 68.44
C SER A 151 23.76 23.36 69.75
N VAL A 152 24.97 23.50 70.31
CA VAL A 152 25.47 24.64 71.12
C VAL A 152 26.96 24.83 70.87
#